data_AF-A0AAU2I072-F1
#
_entry.id   AF-A0AAU2I072-F1
#
_cell.length_a   1.000
_cell.length_b   1.000
_cell.length_c   1.000
_cell.angle_alpha   90.00
_cell.angle_beta   90.00
_cell.angle_gamma   90.00
#
_symmetry.space_group_name_H-M   'P 1'
#
loop_
_entity.id
_entity.type
_entity.pdbx_description
1 polymer ?
#
loop_
_entity_poly.entity_id
_entity_poly.type
_entity_poly.pdbx_seq_one_letter_code
_entity_poly.pdbx_strand_id
1 'polypeptide(L)'
;MFELNRGLNHNQDLEATGREFVRDIEVFVAGTIAASTPSSTPASLIERAWELNEGYTDWLRWGHSGMPLTGEQIAAHAEATITILRTAGWNPTFTAGRSISHAMAHAVTTDPGHRFSTDTRAALREIFSLLIRALTGAPYADYSDWDQHPARKVEEVFGLLAAAATFARTYGEPTLAPQAA
;
A
#
# COMPACT_ATOMS: atom_id res chain seq x y z
N MET A 1 38.64 -14.88 17.53
CA MET A 1 38.27 -15.10 16.12
C MET A 1 36.77 -15.36 16.12
N PHE A 2 35.95 -14.33 15.82
CA PHE A 2 34.48 -14.45 15.84
C PHE A 2 33.98 -14.39 14.41
N GLU A 3 33.31 -15.45 13.98
CA GLU A 3 32.83 -15.66 12.62
C GLU A 3 31.59 -14.81 12.30
N LEU A 4 31.65 -14.17 11.14
CA LEU A 4 30.56 -13.55 10.40
C LEU A 4 29.70 -14.64 9.75
N ASN A 5 28.54 -14.97 10.31
CA ASN A 5 27.59 -15.87 9.63
C ASN A 5 26.11 -15.60 9.96
N ARG A 6 25.75 -14.35 10.27
CA ARG A 6 24.37 -13.96 10.64
C ARG A 6 23.57 -13.28 9.52
N GLY A 7 24.19 -12.98 8.38
CA GLY A 7 23.59 -12.13 7.33
C GLY A 7 22.81 -12.86 6.23
N LEU A 8 23.10 -14.15 5.97
CA LEU A 8 22.53 -14.85 4.82
C LEU A 8 21.17 -15.51 5.11
N ASN A 9 20.92 -15.94 6.35
CA ASN A 9 19.66 -16.60 6.72
C ASN A 9 18.48 -15.62 6.82
N HIS A 10 18.72 -14.35 7.14
CA HIS A 10 17.64 -13.36 7.30
C HIS A 10 16.94 -13.03 5.98
N ASN A 11 17.67 -12.95 4.87
CA ASN A 11 17.07 -12.63 3.56
C ASN A 11 16.27 -13.80 2.98
N GLN A 12 16.69 -15.05 3.22
CA GLN A 12 15.94 -16.23 2.77
C GLN A 12 14.66 -16.44 3.60
N ASP A 13 14.71 -16.16 4.90
CA ASP A 13 13.52 -16.14 5.76
C ASP A 13 12.54 -15.02 5.36
N LEU A 14 13.03 -13.86 4.92
CA LEU A 14 12.17 -12.74 4.48
C LEU A 14 11.44 -13.03 3.15
N GLU A 15 12.09 -13.69 2.19
CA GLU A 15 11.42 -14.12 0.96
C GLU A 15 10.43 -15.28 1.19
N ALA A 16 10.76 -16.20 2.10
CA ALA A 16 9.86 -17.27 2.50
C ALA A 16 8.63 -16.71 3.23
N THR A 17 8.84 -15.79 4.18
CA THR A 17 7.77 -15.09 4.91
C THR A 17 6.92 -14.26 3.96
N GLY A 18 7.51 -13.59 2.97
CA GLY A 18 6.76 -12.83 1.96
C GLY A 18 5.86 -13.71 1.08
N ARG A 19 6.36 -14.88 0.66
CA ARG A 19 5.58 -15.84 -0.17
C ARG A 19 4.51 -16.57 0.63
N GLU A 20 4.79 -16.91 1.90
CA GLU A 20 3.83 -17.49 2.83
C GLU A 20 2.73 -16.48 3.22
N PHE A 21 3.08 -15.20 3.37
CA PHE A 21 2.17 -14.09 3.68
C PHE A 21 1.21 -13.71 2.53
N VAL A 22 1.69 -13.71 1.27
CA VAL A 22 0.78 -13.52 0.10
C VAL A 22 -0.24 -14.66 0.04
N ARG A 23 0.20 -15.89 0.33
CA ARG A 23 -0.68 -17.06 0.39
C ARG A 23 -1.68 -16.98 1.54
N ASP A 24 -1.30 -16.45 2.70
CA ASP A 24 -2.21 -16.27 3.84
C ASP A 24 -3.26 -15.18 3.61
N ILE A 25 -2.92 -14.12 2.88
CA ILE A 25 -3.91 -13.13 2.40
C ILE A 25 -4.88 -13.77 1.41
N GLU A 26 -4.38 -14.59 0.48
CA GLU A 26 -5.23 -15.33 -0.46
C GLU A 26 -6.15 -16.34 0.25
N VAL A 27 -5.66 -17.04 1.28
CA VAL A 27 -6.45 -17.97 2.11
C VAL A 27 -7.46 -17.23 2.98
N PHE A 28 -7.11 -16.09 3.55
CA PHE A 28 -8.01 -15.25 4.35
C PHE A 28 -9.13 -14.64 3.48
N VAL A 29 -8.81 -14.22 2.26
CA VAL A 29 -9.78 -13.78 1.24
C VAL A 29 -10.68 -14.95 0.82
N ALA A 30 -10.13 -16.14 0.61
CA ALA A 30 -10.90 -17.34 0.26
C ALA A 30 -11.83 -17.82 1.40
N GLY A 31 -11.43 -17.63 2.66
CA GLY A 31 -12.21 -17.99 3.84
C GLY A 31 -13.35 -17.03 4.18
N THR A 32 -13.35 -15.81 3.62
CA THR A 32 -14.34 -14.76 3.94
C THR A 32 -15.48 -14.67 2.92
N ILE A 33 -15.36 -15.29 1.74
CA ILE A 33 -16.41 -15.31 0.70
C ILE A 33 -17.06 -16.70 0.62
N ALA A 34 -17.87 -17.03 1.62
CA ALA A 34 -18.90 -18.06 1.48
C ALA A 34 -20.23 -17.40 1.05
N ALA A 35 -20.32 -17.03 -0.23
CA ALA A 35 -21.60 -16.77 -0.90
C ALA A 35 -21.49 -17.05 -2.41
N SER A 36 -21.77 -18.32 -2.76
CA SER A 36 -22.51 -18.79 -3.94
C SER A 36 -22.34 -18.06 -5.30
N THR A 37 -21.33 -18.42 -6.09
CA THR A 37 -21.37 -18.89 -7.50
C THR A 37 -19.95 -18.88 -8.10
N PRO A 38 -19.55 -19.85 -8.97
CA PRO A 38 -18.20 -19.87 -9.52
C PRO A 38 -18.11 -18.96 -10.75
N SER A 39 -17.28 -17.92 -10.67
CA SER A 39 -16.76 -17.22 -11.85
C SER A 39 -15.26 -17.48 -11.97
N SER A 40 -14.80 -17.60 -13.22
CA SER A 40 -13.42 -17.82 -13.67
C SER A 40 -12.37 -17.16 -12.77
N THR A 41 -11.29 -17.90 -12.47
CA THR A 41 -10.04 -17.52 -11.74
C THR A 41 -10.16 -16.30 -10.81
N PRO A 42 -10.04 -16.46 -9.47
CA PRO A 42 -10.20 -15.33 -8.56
C PRO A 42 -9.20 -14.22 -8.91
N ALA A 43 -9.72 -13.09 -9.39
CA ALA A 43 -8.93 -11.89 -9.60
C ALA A 43 -8.25 -11.51 -8.28
N SER A 44 -6.95 -11.25 -8.37
CA SER A 44 -6.14 -10.81 -7.22
C SER A 44 -6.77 -9.58 -6.57
N LEU A 45 -6.49 -9.31 -5.29
CA LEU A 45 -6.99 -8.11 -4.61
C LEU A 45 -6.68 -6.82 -5.39
N ILE A 46 -5.50 -6.77 -6.02
CA ILE A 46 -5.00 -5.66 -6.82
C ILE A 46 -5.86 -5.46 -8.07
N GLU A 47 -6.19 -6.54 -8.78
CA GLU A 47 -7.07 -6.49 -9.97
C GLU A 47 -8.50 -6.09 -9.59
N ARG A 48 -9.06 -6.65 -8.52
CA ARG A 48 -10.39 -6.27 -8.04
C ARG A 48 -10.44 -4.79 -7.63
N ALA A 49 -9.40 -4.28 -7.00
CA ALA A 49 -9.30 -2.85 -6.68
C ALA A 49 -9.22 -1.97 -7.93
N TRP A 50 -8.52 -2.43 -8.97
CA TRP A 50 -8.40 -1.71 -10.23
C TRP A 50 -9.73 -1.60 -10.98
N GLU A 51 -10.51 -2.69 -10.99
CA GLU A 51 -11.84 -2.72 -11.62
C GLU A 51 -12.83 -1.72 -11.00
N LEU A 52 -12.65 -1.38 -9.70
CA LEU A 52 -13.49 -0.42 -8.99
C LEU A 52 -13.24 1.05 -9.34
N ASN A 53 -12.26 1.34 -10.20
CA ASN A 53 -11.87 2.70 -10.53
C ASN A 53 -12.73 3.36 -11.63
N GLU A 54 -13.73 2.65 -12.17
CA GLU A 54 -14.77 3.16 -13.09
C GLU A 54 -14.22 3.95 -14.31
N GLY A 55 -12.99 3.66 -14.73
CA GLY A 55 -12.31 4.31 -15.85
C GLY A 55 -11.66 5.66 -15.53
N TYR A 56 -11.72 6.15 -14.29
CA TYR A 56 -11.11 7.43 -13.88
C TYR A 56 -9.71 7.21 -13.27
N THR A 57 -8.66 7.14 -14.08
CA THR A 57 -7.29 6.79 -13.63
C THR A 57 -6.32 7.97 -13.58
N ASP A 58 -6.76 9.18 -13.93
CA ASP A 58 -5.86 10.32 -14.11
C ASP A 58 -5.12 10.72 -12.83
N TRP A 59 -5.70 10.45 -11.67
CA TRP A 59 -5.09 10.70 -10.35
C TRP A 59 -3.83 9.86 -10.09
N LEU A 60 -3.58 8.80 -10.86
CA LEU A 60 -2.31 8.05 -10.84
C LEU A 60 -1.21 8.69 -11.68
N ARG A 61 -1.58 9.60 -12.59
CA ARG A 61 -0.67 10.25 -13.56
C ARG A 61 -0.45 11.72 -13.25
N TRP A 62 -1.44 12.35 -12.62
CA TRP A 62 -1.47 13.76 -12.29
C TRP A 62 -1.89 13.94 -10.84
N GLY A 63 -1.05 14.63 -10.08
CA GLY A 63 -1.41 15.09 -8.74
C GLY A 63 -2.51 16.14 -8.76
N HIS A 64 -3.14 16.37 -7.61
CA HIS A 64 -4.09 17.48 -7.45
C HIS A 64 -3.43 18.85 -7.67
N SER A 65 -2.10 18.95 -7.54
CA SER A 65 -1.33 20.14 -7.90
C SER A 65 -1.23 20.40 -9.42
N GLY A 66 -1.61 19.43 -10.26
CA GLY A 66 -1.39 19.45 -11.70
C GLY A 66 0.02 19.00 -12.13
N MET A 67 0.87 18.57 -11.19
CA MET A 67 2.19 18.02 -11.52
C MET A 67 2.09 16.53 -11.90
N PRO A 68 2.95 16.05 -12.81
CA PRO A 68 2.99 14.65 -13.18
C PRO A 68 3.42 13.78 -11.99
N LEU A 69 2.85 12.58 -11.92
CA LEU A 69 3.05 11.60 -10.87
C LEU A 69 3.40 10.25 -11.52
N THR A 70 4.34 9.52 -10.93
CA THR A 70 4.70 8.17 -11.38
C THR A 70 4.27 7.12 -10.36
N GLY A 71 3.99 5.91 -10.85
CA GLY A 71 3.69 4.76 -10.00
C GLY A 71 4.79 4.47 -8.98
N GLU A 72 6.06 4.63 -9.38
CA GLU A 72 7.20 4.41 -8.47
C GLU A 72 7.28 5.47 -7.36
N GLN A 73 6.96 6.74 -7.64
CA GLN A 73 6.92 7.77 -6.58
C GLN A 73 5.84 7.46 -5.53
N ILE A 74 4.67 7.01 -5.98
CA ILE A 74 3.56 6.63 -5.09
C ILE A 74 3.96 5.39 -4.27
N ALA A 75 4.54 4.38 -4.91
CA ALA A 75 4.99 3.15 -4.25
C ALA A 75 6.10 3.41 -3.22
N ALA A 76 7.10 4.22 -3.58
CA ALA A 76 8.17 4.60 -2.67
C ALA A 76 7.66 5.36 -1.45
N HIS A 77 6.58 6.15 -1.59
CA HIS A 77 5.95 6.81 -0.45
C HIS A 77 5.24 5.81 0.48
N ALA A 78 4.55 4.79 -0.07
CA ALA A 78 3.99 3.71 0.75
C ALA A 78 5.09 2.95 1.53
N GLU A 79 6.22 2.64 0.88
CA GLU A 79 7.35 1.95 1.50
C GLU A 79 8.06 2.79 2.57
N ALA A 80 8.20 4.09 2.34
CA ALA A 80 8.70 5.01 3.36
C ALA A 80 7.76 5.05 4.57
N THR A 81 6.44 5.04 4.33
CA THR A 81 5.41 4.99 5.38
C THR A 81 5.52 3.71 6.20
N ILE A 82 5.73 2.54 5.56
CA ILE A 82 6.02 1.28 6.24
C ILE A 82 7.23 1.42 7.16
N THR A 83 8.32 1.99 6.66
CA THR A 83 9.57 2.16 7.41
C THR A 83 9.38 3.04 8.66
N ILE A 84 8.64 4.14 8.51
CA ILE A 84 8.30 5.04 9.61
C ILE A 84 7.45 4.31 10.66
N LEU A 85 6.39 3.60 10.25
CA LEU A 85 5.52 2.87 11.17
C LEU A 85 6.24 1.73 11.89
N ARG A 86 7.15 1.03 11.23
CA ARG A 86 7.99 -0.01 11.87
C ARG A 86 8.88 0.59 12.96
N THR A 87 9.39 1.81 12.74
CA THR A 87 10.30 2.47 13.68
C THR A 87 9.56 3.11 14.85
N ALA A 88 8.45 3.79 14.59
CA ALA A 88 7.67 4.51 15.60
C ALA A 88 6.65 3.62 16.35
N GLY A 89 6.34 2.45 15.78
CA GLY A 89 5.24 1.58 16.19
C GLY A 89 3.89 2.13 15.74
N TRP A 90 3.09 1.33 15.05
CA TRP A 90 1.75 1.73 14.64
C TRP A 90 0.78 1.81 15.83
N ASN A 91 -0.10 2.81 15.83
CA ASN A 91 -1.22 2.95 16.76
C ASN A 91 -2.41 3.65 16.05
N PRO A 92 -3.60 3.02 16.00
CA PRO A 92 -4.77 3.56 15.28
C PRO A 92 -5.38 4.80 15.96
N THR A 93 -5.01 5.09 17.20
CA THR A 93 -5.58 6.22 17.95
C THR A 93 -5.09 7.54 17.37
N PHE A 94 -6.03 8.43 17.00
CA PHE A 94 -5.70 9.75 16.48
C PHE A 94 -4.72 10.53 17.37
N THR A 95 -4.91 10.48 18.70
CA THR A 95 -4.03 11.15 19.69
C THR A 95 -2.62 10.58 19.76
N ALA A 96 -2.41 9.35 19.30
CA ALA A 96 -1.09 8.73 19.32
C ALA A 96 -0.19 9.26 18.19
N GLY A 97 -0.74 9.93 17.17
CA GLY A 97 0.03 10.48 16.04
C GLY A 97 0.80 9.42 15.23
N ARG A 98 0.36 8.16 15.28
CA ARG A 98 1.08 6.99 14.73
C ARG A 98 0.20 6.12 13.83
N SER A 99 -0.76 6.76 13.18
CA SER A 99 -1.60 6.17 12.13
C SER A 99 -0.92 6.24 10.76
N ILE A 100 -1.44 5.55 9.74
CA ILE A 100 -0.87 5.60 8.39
C ILE A 100 -0.86 7.05 7.87
N SER A 101 -1.91 7.84 8.14
CA SER A 101 -2.01 9.25 7.70
C SER A 101 -0.88 10.11 8.27
N HIS A 102 -0.56 9.93 9.55
CA HIS A 102 0.53 10.64 10.21
C HIS A 102 1.89 10.21 9.66
N ALA A 103 2.09 8.92 9.41
CA ALA A 103 3.33 8.41 8.85
C ALA A 103 3.56 8.88 7.41
N MET A 104 2.52 8.95 6.55
CA MET A 104 2.63 9.55 5.22
C MET A 104 2.98 11.05 5.31
N ALA A 105 2.30 11.80 6.19
CA ALA A 105 2.61 13.22 6.38
C ALA A 105 4.05 13.43 6.86
N HIS A 106 4.53 12.57 7.77
CA HIS A 106 5.91 12.57 8.23
C HIS A 106 6.90 12.27 7.10
N ALA A 107 6.61 11.26 6.26
CA ALA A 107 7.45 10.94 5.11
C ALA A 107 7.65 12.16 4.19
N VAL A 108 6.59 12.90 3.89
CA VAL A 108 6.67 14.14 3.08
C VAL A 108 7.57 15.19 3.73
N THR A 109 7.48 15.38 5.05
CA THR A 109 8.24 16.44 5.73
C THR A 109 9.69 16.07 6.01
N THR A 110 10.00 14.78 6.14
CA THR A 110 11.34 14.30 6.50
C THR A 110 12.15 13.72 5.35
N ASP A 111 11.56 13.51 4.17
CA ASP A 111 12.32 12.99 3.03
C ASP A 111 13.31 14.03 2.50
N PRO A 112 14.64 13.81 2.66
CA PRO A 112 15.64 14.79 2.26
C PRO A 112 15.74 14.98 0.75
N GLY A 113 15.23 14.01 -0.03
CA GLY A 113 15.19 14.08 -1.48
C GLY A 113 13.95 14.77 -2.04
N HIS A 114 13.01 15.21 -1.20
CA HIS A 114 11.72 15.78 -1.60
C HIS A 114 10.98 14.94 -2.65
N ARG A 115 11.10 13.61 -2.55
CA ARG A 115 10.51 12.62 -3.46
C ARG A 115 9.01 12.48 -3.26
N PHE A 116 8.52 12.85 -2.08
CA PHE A 116 7.12 12.72 -1.69
C PHE A 116 6.46 14.08 -1.53
N SER A 117 5.18 14.14 -1.84
CA SER A 117 4.38 15.37 -1.77
C SER A 117 2.94 15.08 -1.33
N THR A 118 2.15 16.14 -1.15
CA THR A 118 0.70 16.02 -0.94
C THR A 118 0.01 15.24 -2.07
N ASP A 119 0.54 15.28 -3.30
CA ASP A 119 -0.01 14.53 -4.45
C ASP A 119 0.17 13.03 -4.28
N THR A 120 1.40 12.58 -3.98
CA THR A 120 1.65 11.15 -3.70
C THR A 120 0.80 10.65 -2.53
N ARG A 121 0.57 11.50 -1.51
CA ARG A 121 -0.32 11.17 -0.38
C ARG A 121 -1.78 11.06 -0.82
N ALA A 122 -2.25 11.96 -1.68
CA ALA A 122 -3.61 11.92 -2.19
C ALA A 122 -3.84 10.66 -3.03
N ALA A 123 -2.93 10.33 -3.94
CA ALA A 123 -3.00 9.10 -4.72
C ALA A 123 -3.02 7.85 -3.84
N LEU A 124 -2.19 7.79 -2.78
CA LEU A 124 -2.24 6.68 -1.83
C LEU A 124 -3.59 6.54 -1.13
N ARG A 125 -4.24 7.66 -0.76
CA ARG A 125 -5.57 7.61 -0.14
C ARG A 125 -6.61 7.01 -1.07
N GLU A 126 -6.58 7.36 -2.36
CA GLU A 126 -7.48 6.76 -3.35
C GLU A 126 -7.20 5.25 -3.52
N ILE A 127 -5.92 4.86 -3.62
CA ILE A 127 -5.52 3.44 -3.68
C ILE A 127 -6.03 2.68 -2.46
N PHE A 128 -5.87 3.22 -1.24
CA PHE A 128 -6.34 2.57 -0.02
C PHE A 128 -7.85 2.38 -0.04
N SER A 129 -8.62 3.40 -0.41
CA SER A 129 -10.07 3.29 -0.51
C SER A 129 -10.50 2.19 -1.50
N LEU A 130 -9.83 2.09 -2.66
CA LEU A 130 -10.08 1.01 -3.63
C LEU A 130 -9.72 -0.38 -3.08
N LEU A 131 -8.55 -0.52 -2.46
CA LEU A 131 -8.11 -1.78 -1.87
C LEU A 131 -9.02 -2.22 -0.71
N ILE A 132 -9.46 -1.30 0.14
CA ILE A 132 -10.38 -1.60 1.24
C ILE A 132 -11.74 -2.03 0.70
N ARG A 133 -12.28 -1.35 -0.33
CA ARG A 133 -13.53 -1.76 -1.00
C ARG A 133 -13.39 -3.16 -1.60
N ALA A 134 -12.30 -3.43 -2.31
CA ALA A 134 -12.04 -4.74 -2.90
C ALA A 134 -11.85 -5.86 -1.85
N LEU A 135 -11.22 -5.53 -0.71
CA LEU A 135 -11.00 -6.47 0.40
C LEU A 135 -12.29 -6.82 1.14
N THR A 136 -13.14 -5.82 1.36
CA THR A 136 -14.34 -5.95 2.22
C THR A 136 -15.63 -6.22 1.44
N GLY A 137 -15.65 -5.95 0.13
CA GLY A 137 -16.86 -5.94 -0.68
C GLY A 137 -17.79 -4.75 -0.39
N ALA A 138 -17.35 -3.77 0.41
CA ALA A 138 -18.16 -2.60 0.71
C ALA A 138 -18.33 -1.72 -0.54
N PRO A 139 -19.53 -1.15 -0.80
CA PRO A 139 -19.75 -0.27 -1.94
C PRO A 139 -18.93 1.03 -1.83
N TYR A 140 -18.66 1.44 -0.59
CA TYR A 140 -17.88 2.61 -0.22
C TYR A 140 -16.98 2.29 0.97
N ALA A 141 -15.78 2.86 0.98
CA ALA A 141 -14.89 2.84 2.13
C ALA A 141 -14.10 4.16 2.19
N ASP A 142 -14.08 4.79 3.36
CA ASP A 142 -13.16 5.87 3.65
C ASP A 142 -11.93 5.29 4.36
N TYR A 143 -10.76 5.50 3.77
CA TYR A 143 -9.50 5.03 4.34
C TYR A 143 -9.20 5.63 5.74
N SER A 144 -9.59 6.88 6.00
CA SER A 144 -9.31 7.57 7.27
C SER A 144 -10.09 6.93 8.41
N ASP A 145 -11.38 6.63 8.16
CA ASP A 145 -12.22 5.89 9.12
C ASP A 145 -11.71 4.46 9.31
N TRP A 146 -11.23 3.82 8.24
CA TRP A 146 -10.62 2.49 8.31
C TRP A 146 -9.34 2.47 9.16
N ASP A 147 -8.40 3.39 8.94
CA ASP A 147 -7.10 3.51 9.65
C ASP A 147 -7.29 3.74 11.15
N GLN A 148 -8.35 4.47 11.53
CA GLN A 148 -8.65 4.80 12.93
C GLN A 148 -9.55 3.76 13.62
N HIS A 149 -10.04 2.76 12.89
CA HIS A 149 -10.98 1.81 13.46
C HIS A 149 -10.29 0.96 14.55
N PRO A 150 -10.82 0.86 15.78
CA PRO A 150 -10.13 0.23 16.91
C PRO A 150 -9.89 -1.27 16.73
N ALA A 151 -10.66 -1.92 15.84
CA ALA A 151 -10.48 -3.33 15.50
C ALA A 151 -9.37 -3.59 14.45
N ARG A 152 -8.69 -2.55 13.95
CA ARG A 152 -7.59 -2.74 12.99
C ARG A 152 -6.42 -3.48 13.63
N LYS A 153 -5.78 -4.33 12.83
CA LYS A 153 -4.56 -5.02 13.20
C LYS A 153 -3.37 -4.45 12.47
N VAL A 154 -2.21 -4.53 13.11
CA VAL A 154 -0.96 -4.01 12.57
C VAL A 154 -0.58 -4.72 11.26
N GLU A 155 -0.90 -6.01 11.14
CA GLU A 155 -0.64 -6.80 9.93
C GLU A 155 -1.48 -6.32 8.74
N GLU A 156 -2.75 -5.95 8.98
CA GLU A 156 -3.64 -5.43 7.93
C GLU A 156 -3.13 -4.08 7.41
N VAL A 157 -2.59 -3.25 8.29
CA VAL A 157 -1.99 -1.95 7.95
C VAL A 157 -0.76 -2.12 7.06
N PHE A 158 0.16 -2.99 7.44
CA PHE A 158 1.35 -3.25 6.63
C PHE A 158 1.00 -3.96 5.31
N GLY A 159 0.02 -4.87 5.33
CA GLY A 159 -0.50 -5.51 4.12
C GLY A 159 -1.12 -4.51 3.15
N LEU A 160 -1.92 -3.57 3.65
CA LEU A 160 -2.54 -2.52 2.82
C LEU A 160 -1.48 -1.61 2.18
N LEU A 161 -0.44 -1.21 2.92
CA LEU A 161 0.66 -0.40 2.41
C LEU A 161 1.47 -1.14 1.33
N ALA A 162 1.77 -2.42 1.56
CA ALA A 162 2.46 -3.25 0.57
C ALA A 162 1.63 -3.42 -0.71
N ALA A 163 0.33 -3.72 -0.55
CA ALA A 163 -0.59 -3.83 -1.67
C ALA A 163 -0.71 -2.52 -2.45
N ALA A 164 -0.72 -1.36 -1.77
CA ALA A 164 -0.73 -0.06 -2.43
C ALA A 164 0.54 0.21 -3.22
N ALA A 165 1.71 -0.18 -2.71
CA ALA A 165 2.97 -0.09 -3.45
C ALA A 165 2.95 -0.96 -4.71
N THR A 166 2.44 -2.19 -4.61
CA THR A 166 2.26 -3.07 -5.79
C THR A 166 1.28 -2.46 -6.78
N PHE A 167 0.10 -2.03 -6.33
CA PHE A 167 -0.92 -1.40 -7.17
C PHE A 167 -0.36 -0.21 -7.95
N ALA A 168 0.35 0.68 -7.26
CA ALA A 168 0.93 1.87 -7.87
C ALA A 168 1.96 1.52 -8.95
N ARG A 169 2.82 0.52 -8.73
CA ARG A 169 3.77 0.05 -9.75
C ARG A 169 3.09 -0.65 -10.92
N THR A 170 2.01 -1.37 -10.68
CA THR A 170 1.28 -2.11 -11.71
C THR A 170 0.52 -1.18 -12.65
N TYR A 171 -0.11 -0.13 -12.12
CA TYR A 171 -1.05 0.69 -12.88
C TYR A 171 -0.67 2.17 -13.04
N GLY A 172 0.30 2.65 -12.26
CA GLY A 172 0.81 4.01 -12.40
C GLY A 172 1.71 4.19 -13.62
N GLU A 173 1.97 5.43 -14.01
CA GLU A 173 2.90 5.72 -15.09
C GLU A 173 4.32 5.27 -14.70
N PRO A 174 5.06 4.57 -15.59
CA PRO A 174 6.44 4.23 -15.34
C PRO A 174 7.26 5.50 -15.17
N THR A 175 8.30 5.42 -14.34
CA THR A 175 9.31 6.47 -14.30
C THR A 175 9.93 6.60 -15.68
N LEU A 176 9.64 7.71 -16.37
CA LEU A 176 10.31 8.03 -17.62
C LEU A 176 11.80 8.18 -17.32
N ALA A 177 12.63 7.28 -17.87
CA ALA A 177 14.06 7.50 -17.92
C ALA A 177 14.30 8.86 -18.62
N PRO A 178 15.29 9.66 -18.17
CA PRO A 178 15.60 10.90 -18.86
C PRO A 178 15.90 10.56 -20.32
N GLN A 179 15.12 11.14 -21.24
CA GLN A 179 15.43 11.06 -22.66
C GLN A 179 16.84 11.61 -22.84
N ALA A 180 17.79 10.74 -23.21
CA ALA A 180 19.10 11.17 -23.63
C ALA A 180 18.90 12.07 -24.87
N ALA A 181 19.19 13.36 -24.69
CA ALA A 181 19.25 14.35 -25.76
C ALA A 181 20.47 14.13 -26.66
#